data_AF-A0A2E0PXZ4-F1
#
_entry.id   AF-A0A2E0PXZ4-F1
#
_cell.length_a   1.000
_cell.length_b   1.000
_cell.length_c   1.000
_cell.angle_alpha   90.00
_cell.angle_beta   90.00
_cell.angle_gamma   90.00
#
_symmetry.space_group_name_H-M   'P 1'
#
loop_
_entity.id
_entity.type
_entity.pdbx_description
1 polymer ?
#
loop_
_entity_poly.entity_id
_entity_poly.type
_entity_poly.pdbx_seq_one_letter_code
_entity_poly.pdbx_strand_id
1 'polypeptide(L)'
;MMLRIKIFCLVVFTLIFNVNIAAVILNADDVEQSELTLLQDETKVFQSIGMGIALSLAECEGVDLCSLTVEENEIKELLKALESRITALVLKQENAKDSSGIDNVLTAYINERDSYNAHLEKLRSITSTLDVDAFLKESNEIEIDFPVESARNEALFDYLTELEAFEDEELEDDEDLEDFPDLPELDDVNSIP
;
A
#
# COMPACT_ATOMS: atom_id res chain seq x y z
N MET A 1 -4.26 -44.84 19.32
CA MET A 1 -3.41 -43.93 20.14
C MET A 1 -2.03 -43.71 19.52
N MET A 2 -1.29 -44.76 19.11
CA MET A 2 0.02 -44.63 18.45
C MET A 2 0.05 -43.82 17.14
N LEU A 3 -1.01 -43.88 16.31
CA LEU A 3 -1.04 -43.16 15.03
C LEU A 3 -1.14 -41.63 15.23
N ARG A 4 -1.91 -41.18 16.24
CA ARG A 4 -2.08 -39.76 16.55
C ARG A 4 -0.78 -39.14 17.12
N ILE A 5 -0.03 -39.92 17.89
CA ILE A 5 1.28 -39.51 18.41
C ILE A 5 2.29 -39.40 17.27
N LYS A 6 2.28 -40.32 16.30
CA LYS A 6 3.16 -40.25 15.11
C LYS A 6 2.89 -39.02 14.26
N ILE A 7 1.62 -38.66 14.03
CA ILE A 7 1.25 -37.46 13.26
C ILE A 7 1.65 -36.20 14.02
N PHE A 8 1.40 -36.15 15.34
CA PHE A 8 1.80 -35.03 16.18
C PHE A 8 3.32 -34.84 16.18
N CYS A 9 4.09 -35.92 16.33
CA CYS A 9 5.56 -35.87 16.24
C CYS A 9 6.03 -35.41 14.86
N LEU A 10 5.37 -35.81 13.76
CA LEU A 10 5.74 -35.41 12.40
C LEU A 10 5.51 -33.91 12.17
N VAL A 11 4.38 -33.38 12.64
CA VAL A 11 4.05 -31.94 12.58
C VAL A 11 5.03 -31.12 13.42
N VAL A 12 5.34 -31.59 14.63
CA VAL A 12 6.32 -30.94 15.51
C VAL A 12 7.73 -30.99 14.90
N PHE A 13 8.13 -32.11 14.28
CA PHE A 13 9.40 -32.22 13.58
C PHE A 13 9.45 -31.24 12.39
N THR A 14 8.41 -31.14 11.57
CA THR A 14 8.39 -30.19 10.45
C THR A 14 8.42 -28.72 10.91
N LEU A 15 7.85 -28.41 12.07
CA LEU A 15 7.87 -27.04 12.63
C LEU A 15 9.27 -26.66 13.18
N ILE A 16 10.00 -27.61 13.76
CA ILE A 16 11.32 -27.33 14.37
C ILE A 16 12.43 -27.28 13.31
N PHE A 17 12.31 -28.03 12.21
CA PHE A 17 13.35 -28.09 11.17
C PHE A 17 13.34 -26.92 10.17
N ASN A 18 12.40 -25.98 10.26
CA ASN A 18 12.30 -24.84 9.35
C ASN A 18 12.94 -23.53 9.87
N VAL A 19 13.68 -23.56 10.97
CA VAL A 19 14.26 -22.34 11.57
C VAL A 19 15.75 -22.48 11.76
N ASN A 20 16.48 -22.30 10.66
CA ASN A 20 17.84 -21.76 10.65
C ASN A 20 18.10 -21.09 9.29
N ILE A 21 17.27 -20.11 8.96
CA ILE A 21 17.70 -19.05 8.07
C ILE A 21 18.16 -17.95 9.02
N ALA A 22 19.46 -17.74 9.14
CA ALA A 22 19.99 -16.50 9.70
C ALA A 22 19.66 -15.39 8.69
N ALA A 23 18.37 -15.07 8.61
CA ALA A 23 17.80 -14.16 7.65
C ALA A 23 18.01 -12.77 8.25
N VAL A 24 19.13 -12.17 7.87
CA VAL A 24 19.51 -10.84 8.34
C VAL A 24 19.08 -9.86 7.26
N ILE A 25 18.31 -8.86 7.67
CA ILE A 25 18.08 -7.66 6.86
C ILE A 25 19.46 -7.00 6.69
N LEU A 26 19.99 -6.99 5.47
CA LEU A 26 21.35 -6.55 5.17
C LEU A 26 21.48 -5.06 5.50
N ASN A 27 22.63 -4.63 6.00
CA ASN A 27 22.83 -3.20 6.17
C ASN A 27 23.06 -2.54 4.80
N ALA A 28 22.75 -1.24 4.66
CA ALA A 28 22.82 -0.56 3.35
C ALA A 28 24.20 -0.69 2.68
N ASP A 29 25.27 -0.73 3.46
CA ASP A 29 26.66 -0.84 3.00
C ASP A 29 27.02 -2.25 2.48
N ASP A 30 26.31 -3.31 2.89
CA ASP A 30 26.62 -4.70 2.53
C ASP A 30 25.96 -5.13 1.20
N VAL A 31 25.03 -4.34 0.67
CA VAL A 31 24.19 -4.70 -0.49
C VAL A 31 24.99 -4.73 -1.80
N GLU A 32 25.95 -3.81 -1.96
CA GLU A 32 26.74 -3.70 -3.21
C GLU A 32 27.60 -4.96 -3.44
N GLN A 33 28.15 -5.50 -2.34
CA GLN A 33 29.01 -6.69 -2.32
C GLN A 33 28.24 -8.01 -2.11
N SER A 34 26.95 -7.94 -1.78
CA SER A 34 26.14 -9.12 -1.51
C SER A 34 25.92 -9.97 -2.77
N GLU A 35 25.98 -11.29 -2.58
CA GLU A 35 25.59 -12.27 -3.59
C GLU A 35 24.08 -12.19 -3.84
N LEU A 36 23.65 -12.46 -5.07
CA LEU A 36 22.23 -12.41 -5.44
C LEU A 36 21.37 -13.37 -4.61
N THR A 37 21.94 -14.47 -4.16
CA THR A 37 21.30 -15.47 -3.29
C THR A 37 20.93 -14.87 -1.93
N LEU A 38 21.81 -14.06 -1.34
CA LEU A 38 21.52 -13.38 -0.06
C LEU A 38 20.40 -12.35 -0.20
N LEU A 39 20.36 -11.63 -1.32
CA LEU A 39 19.29 -10.67 -1.62
C LEU A 39 17.95 -11.36 -1.89
N GLN A 40 17.98 -12.57 -2.47
CA GLN A 40 16.79 -13.43 -2.59
C GLN A 40 16.30 -13.97 -1.24
N ASP A 41 17.21 -14.25 -0.31
CA ASP A 41 16.83 -14.68 1.02
C ASP A 41 16.31 -13.51 1.87
N GLU A 42 16.87 -12.30 1.73
CA GLU A 42 16.34 -11.09 2.37
C GLU A 42 14.91 -10.78 1.87
N THR A 43 14.62 -10.93 0.58
CA THR A 43 13.25 -10.72 0.05
C THR A 43 12.22 -11.65 0.70
N LYS A 44 12.59 -12.88 1.06
CA LYS A 44 11.70 -13.78 1.83
C LYS A 44 11.45 -13.28 3.24
N VAL A 45 12.41 -12.56 3.85
CA VAL A 45 12.21 -11.92 5.15
C VAL A 45 11.17 -10.81 5.04
N PHE A 46 11.32 -9.92 4.06
CA PHE A 46 10.34 -8.87 3.79
C PHE A 46 8.95 -9.45 3.54
N GLN A 47 8.86 -10.53 2.76
CA GLN A 47 7.60 -11.24 2.51
C GLN A 47 6.98 -11.78 3.82
N SER A 48 7.78 -12.41 4.68
CA SER A 48 7.30 -12.93 5.97
C SER A 48 6.82 -11.82 6.90
N ILE A 49 7.51 -10.67 6.92
CA ILE A 49 7.08 -9.51 7.70
C ILE A 49 5.78 -8.93 7.11
N GLY A 50 5.68 -8.84 5.78
CA GLY A 50 4.48 -8.37 5.08
C GLY A 50 3.27 -9.24 5.39
N MET A 51 3.42 -10.57 5.44
CA MET A 51 2.37 -11.49 5.89
C MET A 51 1.93 -11.20 7.33
N GLY A 52 2.87 -10.91 8.24
CA GLY A 52 2.56 -10.54 9.62
C GLY A 52 1.76 -9.24 9.72
N ILE A 53 2.15 -8.22 8.94
CA ILE A 53 1.42 -6.94 8.85
C ILE A 53 0.02 -7.16 8.28
N ALA A 54 -0.10 -7.94 7.20
CA ALA A 54 -1.38 -8.24 6.57
C ALA A 54 -2.36 -8.94 7.55
N LEU A 55 -1.85 -9.86 8.37
CA LEU A 55 -2.64 -10.52 9.42
C LEU A 55 -3.08 -9.51 10.49
N SER A 56 -2.17 -8.67 10.98
CA SER A 56 -2.49 -7.63 11.96
C SER A 56 -3.56 -6.65 11.44
N LEU A 57 -3.47 -6.25 10.17
CA LEU A 57 -4.47 -5.39 9.53
C LEU A 57 -5.82 -6.10 9.36
N ALA A 58 -5.82 -7.38 8.99
CA ALA A 58 -7.04 -8.16 8.80
C ALA A 58 -7.79 -8.41 10.13
N GLU A 59 -7.08 -8.51 11.26
CA GLU A 59 -7.70 -8.62 12.58
C GLU A 59 -8.56 -7.40 12.94
N CYS A 60 -8.24 -6.24 12.35
CA CYS A 60 -8.95 -4.99 12.59
C CYS A 60 -10.03 -4.65 11.55
N GLU A 61 -10.19 -5.46 10.50
CA GLU A 61 -11.25 -5.22 9.52
C GLU A 61 -12.64 -5.48 10.13
N GLY A 62 -13.46 -4.43 10.19
CA GLY A 62 -14.83 -4.51 10.69
C GLY A 62 -14.96 -4.55 12.22
N VAL A 63 -13.91 -4.16 12.96
CA VAL A 63 -13.92 -4.07 14.42
C VAL A 63 -13.75 -2.61 14.87
N ASP A 64 -14.80 -2.02 15.44
CA ASP A 64 -14.87 -0.59 15.82
C ASP A 64 -13.85 -0.13 16.88
N LEU A 65 -13.23 -1.06 17.61
CA LEU A 65 -12.23 -0.76 18.64
C LEU A 65 -11.07 -1.76 18.52
N CYS A 66 -10.37 -1.68 17.40
CA CYS A 66 -9.17 -2.49 17.19
C CYS A 66 -7.90 -1.73 17.59
N SER A 67 -7.03 -2.39 18.34
CA SER A 67 -5.67 -1.91 18.60
C SER A 67 -4.72 -2.60 17.64
N LEU A 68 -4.28 -1.88 16.62
CA LEU A 68 -3.26 -2.36 15.70
C LEU A 68 -1.93 -2.56 16.45
N THR A 69 -1.24 -3.66 16.18
CA THR A 69 0.11 -3.92 16.74
C THR A 69 1.21 -3.37 15.86
N VAL A 70 0.87 -2.81 14.69
CA VAL A 70 1.79 -2.27 13.70
C VAL A 70 1.58 -0.76 13.60
N GLU A 71 2.67 0.00 13.71
CA GLU A 71 2.65 1.45 13.58
C GLU A 71 2.97 1.91 12.14
N GLU A 72 2.42 3.06 11.75
CA GLU A 72 2.71 3.66 10.44
C GLU A 72 4.21 3.91 10.22
N ASN A 73 4.94 4.27 11.28
CA ASN A 73 6.37 4.52 11.22
C ASN A 73 7.18 3.24 10.94
N GLU A 74 6.76 2.10 11.49
CA GLU A 74 7.42 0.81 11.24
C GLU A 74 7.31 0.41 9.77
N ILE A 75 6.13 0.57 9.17
CA ILE A 75 5.92 0.31 7.73
C ILE A 75 6.78 1.25 6.88
N LYS A 76 6.89 2.54 7.26
CA LYS A 76 7.74 3.52 6.57
C LYS A 76 9.23 3.18 6.65
N GLU A 77 9.72 2.70 7.78
CA GLU A 77 11.11 2.27 7.92
C GLU A 77 11.43 1.07 7.01
N LEU A 78 10.50 0.12 6.92
CA LEU A 78 10.62 -1.04 6.03
C LEU A 78 10.57 -0.63 4.55
N LEU A 79 9.68 0.30 4.18
CA LEU A 79 9.65 0.90 2.83
C LEU A 79 10.97 1.59 2.49
N LYS A 80 11.53 2.39 3.39
CA LYS A 80 12.82 3.04 3.18
C LYS A 80 13.95 2.03 2.97
N ALA A 81 13.93 0.92 3.71
CA ALA A 81 14.87 -0.17 3.51
C ALA A 81 14.72 -0.75 2.09
N LEU A 82 13.51 -1.11 1.68
CA LEU A 82 13.20 -1.64 0.34
C LEU A 82 13.64 -0.69 -0.78
N GLU A 83 13.31 0.60 -0.70
CA GLU A 83 13.73 1.62 -1.67
C GLU A 83 15.24 1.70 -1.79
N SER A 84 15.96 1.70 -0.66
CA SER A 84 17.42 1.68 -0.66
C SER A 84 17.99 0.45 -1.37
N ARG A 85 17.37 -0.74 -1.23
CA ARG A 85 17.83 -1.96 -1.95
C ARG A 85 17.54 -1.85 -3.44
N ILE A 86 16.36 -1.36 -3.81
CA ILE A 86 15.96 -1.16 -5.20
C ILE A 86 16.97 -0.23 -5.89
N THR A 87 17.30 0.91 -5.29
CA THR A 87 18.30 1.84 -5.84
C THR A 87 19.66 1.18 -6.01
N ALA A 88 20.14 0.44 -5.01
CA ALA A 88 21.43 -0.26 -5.10
C ALA A 88 21.44 -1.34 -6.19
N LEU A 89 20.35 -2.10 -6.34
CA LEU A 89 20.19 -3.13 -7.37
C LEU A 89 20.12 -2.53 -8.78
N VAL A 90 19.45 -1.40 -8.97
CA VAL A 90 19.41 -0.67 -10.25
C VAL A 90 20.82 -0.22 -10.64
N LEU A 91 21.57 0.38 -9.71
CA LEU A 91 22.97 0.76 -9.97
C LEU A 91 23.85 -0.45 -10.32
N LYS A 92 23.64 -1.58 -9.64
CA LYS A 92 24.35 -2.84 -9.92
C LYS A 92 23.99 -3.40 -11.30
N GLN A 93 22.74 -3.28 -11.72
CA GLN A 93 22.25 -3.69 -13.03
C GLN A 93 22.88 -2.87 -14.15
N GLU A 94 22.92 -1.55 -14.01
CA GLU A 94 23.51 -0.63 -15.01
C GLU A 94 24.99 -0.90 -15.27
N ASN A 95 25.72 -1.35 -14.23
CA ASN A 95 27.14 -1.65 -14.30
C ASN A 95 27.47 -3.11 -14.64
N ALA A 96 26.47 -3.99 -14.71
CA ALA A 96 26.66 -5.42 -14.96
C ALA A 96 26.72 -5.75 -16.46
N LYS A 97 27.57 -6.72 -16.83
CA LYS A 97 27.62 -7.27 -18.19
C LYS A 97 26.53 -8.31 -18.48
N ASP A 98 25.97 -8.90 -17.43
CA ASP A 98 24.85 -9.85 -17.45
C ASP A 98 23.89 -9.47 -16.32
N SER A 99 22.69 -9.02 -16.67
CA SER A 99 21.66 -8.54 -15.74
C SER A 99 20.62 -9.60 -15.38
N SER A 100 20.63 -10.78 -16.02
CA SER A 100 19.51 -11.72 -15.95
C SER A 100 19.18 -12.21 -14.53
N GLY A 101 20.19 -12.34 -13.67
CA GLY A 101 20.01 -12.68 -12.25
C GLY A 101 19.53 -11.50 -11.40
N ILE A 102 19.86 -10.28 -11.76
CA ILE A 102 19.53 -9.05 -11.01
C ILE A 102 18.05 -8.70 -11.22
N ASP A 103 17.53 -8.86 -12.43
CA ASP A 103 16.15 -8.50 -12.80
C ASP A 103 15.11 -9.24 -11.95
N ASN A 104 15.34 -10.52 -11.67
CA ASN A 104 14.46 -11.34 -10.84
C ASN A 104 14.42 -10.84 -9.39
N VAL A 105 15.60 -10.49 -8.85
CA VAL A 105 15.73 -9.99 -7.48
C VAL A 105 15.11 -8.60 -7.37
N LEU A 106 15.40 -7.72 -8.33
CA LEU A 106 14.84 -6.38 -8.40
C LEU A 106 13.31 -6.43 -8.45
N THR A 107 12.75 -7.29 -9.29
CA THR A 107 11.29 -7.52 -9.39
C THR A 107 10.72 -7.96 -8.04
N ALA A 108 11.39 -8.85 -7.31
CA ALA A 108 10.94 -9.28 -5.99
C ALA A 108 10.90 -8.12 -4.98
N TYR A 109 11.93 -7.27 -4.91
CA TYR A 109 11.92 -6.09 -4.04
C TYR A 109 10.86 -5.05 -4.44
N ILE A 110 10.62 -4.85 -5.73
CA ILE A 110 9.57 -3.94 -6.23
C ILE A 110 8.19 -4.43 -5.78
N ASN A 111 7.91 -5.73 -5.95
CA ASN A 111 6.66 -6.32 -5.52
C ASN A 111 6.44 -6.17 -4.01
N GLU A 112 7.48 -6.38 -3.20
CA GLU A 112 7.40 -6.17 -1.75
C GLU A 112 7.12 -4.70 -1.43
N ARG A 113 7.83 -3.74 -2.07
CA ARG A 113 7.56 -2.31 -1.87
C ARG A 113 6.09 -1.96 -2.15
N ASP A 114 5.55 -2.46 -3.24
CA ASP A 114 4.17 -2.19 -3.64
C ASP A 114 3.17 -2.82 -2.64
N SER A 115 3.46 -4.03 -2.13
CA SER A 115 2.69 -4.66 -1.06
C SER A 115 2.69 -3.84 0.23
N TYR A 116 3.84 -3.30 0.63
CA TYR A 116 3.96 -2.48 1.84
C TYR A 116 3.26 -1.13 1.70
N ASN A 117 3.27 -0.53 0.52
CA ASN A 117 2.46 0.66 0.23
C ASN A 117 0.96 0.35 0.37
N ALA A 118 0.49 -0.78 -0.14
CA ALA A 118 -0.89 -1.21 0.05
C ALA A 118 -1.24 -1.45 1.53
N HIS A 119 -0.33 -2.02 2.32
CA HIS A 119 -0.49 -2.15 3.77
C HIS A 119 -0.59 -0.79 4.48
N LEU A 120 0.24 0.18 4.08
CA LEU A 120 0.21 1.54 4.61
C LEU A 120 -1.12 2.25 4.32
N GLU A 121 -1.63 2.13 3.09
CA GLU A 121 -2.92 2.68 2.71
C GLU A 121 -4.06 2.05 3.52
N LYS A 122 -4.04 0.72 3.67
CA LYS A 122 -5.03 -0.01 4.47
C LYS A 122 -4.99 0.39 5.94
N LEU A 123 -3.80 0.55 6.52
CA LEU A 123 -3.61 1.04 7.88
C LEU A 123 -4.28 2.41 8.07
N ARG A 124 -4.00 3.36 7.16
CA ARG A 124 -4.60 4.70 7.20
C ARG A 124 -6.11 4.68 7.08
N SER A 125 -6.67 3.80 6.25
CA SER A 125 -8.11 3.63 6.12
C SER A 125 -8.77 3.10 7.41
N ILE A 126 -8.10 2.21 8.12
CA ILE A 126 -8.60 1.69 9.41
C ILE A 126 -8.53 2.78 10.47
N THR A 127 -7.41 3.50 10.57
CA THR A 127 -7.26 4.58 11.55
C THR A 127 -8.22 5.75 11.30
N SER A 128 -8.46 6.14 10.05
CA SER A 128 -9.40 7.22 9.73
C SER A 128 -10.85 6.87 10.03
N THR A 129 -11.25 5.61 9.86
CA THR A 129 -12.61 5.15 10.21
C THR A 129 -12.81 5.08 11.72
N LEU A 130 -11.79 4.70 12.49
CA LEU A 130 -11.80 4.74 13.95
C LEU A 130 -12.01 6.15 14.51
N ASP A 131 -11.34 7.17 13.95
CA ASP A 131 -11.50 8.57 14.39
C ASP A 131 -12.93 9.10 14.15
N VAL A 132 -13.58 8.71 13.05
CA VAL A 132 -14.96 9.10 12.74
C VAL A 132 -15.97 8.38 13.64
N ASP A 133 -15.80 7.08 13.86
CA ASP A 133 -16.75 6.29 14.64
C ASP A 133 -16.67 6.60 16.15
N ALA A 134 -15.47 6.94 16.64
CA ALA A 134 -15.29 7.49 17.99
C ALA A 134 -16.01 8.84 18.16
N PHE A 135 -15.90 9.74 17.17
CA PHE A 135 -16.61 11.02 17.17
C PHE A 135 -18.13 10.85 17.14
N LEU A 136 -18.65 9.89 16.36
CA LEU A 136 -20.07 9.60 16.26
C LEU A 136 -20.64 8.95 17.54
N LYS A 137 -19.90 8.06 18.19
CA LYS A 137 -20.30 7.45 19.48
C LYS A 137 -20.31 8.46 20.62
N GLU A 138 -19.37 9.39 20.66
CA GLU A 138 -19.35 10.46 21.67
C GLU A 138 -20.49 11.48 21.44
N SER A 139 -20.88 11.72 20.18
CA SER A 139 -21.98 12.64 19.84
C SER A 139 -23.39 12.12 20.17
N ASN A 140 -23.56 10.81 20.41
CA ASN A 140 -24.87 10.21 20.73
C ASN A 140 -25.19 10.12 22.23
N GLU A 141 -24.23 10.41 23.12
CA GLU A 141 -24.46 10.38 24.59
C GLU A 141 -24.46 11.76 25.27
N ILE A 142 -24.19 12.84 24.52
CA ILE A 142 -24.17 14.18 25.10
C ILE A 142 -25.24 15.03 24.40
N GLU A 143 -26.34 15.30 25.10
CA GLU A 143 -27.21 16.44 24.81
C GLU A 143 -26.40 17.71 25.08
N ILE A 144 -25.53 18.08 24.13
CA ILE A 144 -24.71 19.29 24.21
C ILE A 144 -25.65 20.44 23.87
N ASP A 145 -26.04 21.19 24.90
CA ASP A 145 -26.54 22.56 24.74
C ASP A 145 -25.38 23.40 24.19
N PHE A 146 -25.25 23.44 22.87
CA PHE A 146 -24.28 24.27 22.17
C PHE A 146 -24.71 25.73 22.32
N PRO A 147 -23.94 26.60 23.01
CA PRO A 147 -24.15 28.03 22.85
C PRO A 147 -23.80 28.39 21.40
N VAL A 148 -24.82 28.79 20.63
CA VAL A 148 -24.79 29.08 19.18
C VAL A 148 -23.98 30.34 18.83
N GLU A 149 -23.00 30.74 19.63
CA GLU A 149 -22.23 31.96 19.35
C GLU A 149 -20.74 31.76 19.61
N SER A 150 -19.95 32.13 18.59
CA SER A 150 -18.51 32.43 18.61
C SER A 150 -17.51 31.34 18.18
N ALA A 151 -17.73 30.74 17.02
CA ALA A 151 -16.62 30.44 16.10
C ALA A 151 -17.04 30.56 14.64
N ARG A 152 -17.70 31.67 14.29
CA ARG A 152 -17.93 32.05 12.90
C ARG A 152 -16.59 32.51 12.32
N ASN A 153 -15.88 31.59 11.68
CA ASN A 153 -14.72 31.90 10.86
C ASN A 153 -15.21 32.61 9.58
N GLU A 154 -15.09 33.93 9.57
CA GLU A 154 -15.48 34.80 8.45
C GLU A 154 -14.79 34.39 7.13
N ALA A 155 -13.56 33.87 7.20
CA ALA A 155 -12.83 33.37 6.02
C ALA A 155 -13.42 32.07 5.45
N LEU A 156 -14.08 31.24 6.28
CA LEU A 156 -14.76 30.03 5.80
C LEU A 156 -16.10 30.39 5.14
N PHE A 157 -16.76 31.44 5.62
CA PHE A 157 -18.01 31.93 5.05
C PHE A 157 -17.78 32.63 3.69
N ASP A 158 -16.73 33.42 3.56
CA ASP A 158 -16.33 34.00 2.26
C ASP A 158 -16.02 32.91 1.24
N TYR A 159 -15.28 31.86 1.62
CA TYR A 159 -14.97 30.74 0.73
C TYR A 159 -16.22 29.95 0.31
N LEU A 160 -17.16 29.72 1.23
CA LEU A 160 -18.43 29.06 0.90
C LEU A 160 -19.33 29.93 0.03
N THR A 161 -19.34 31.24 0.25
CA THR A 161 -20.08 32.20 -0.58
C THR A 161 -19.48 32.31 -1.98
N GLU A 162 -18.15 32.23 -2.08
CA GLU A 162 -17.46 32.18 -3.37
C GLU A 162 -17.78 30.88 -4.12
N LEU A 163 -17.81 29.72 -3.45
CA LEU A 163 -18.22 28.46 -4.06
C LEU A 163 -19.70 28.45 -4.51
N GLU A 164 -20.61 29.01 -3.71
CA GLU A 164 -22.03 29.10 -4.04
C GLU A 164 -22.27 30.04 -5.25
N ALA A 165 -21.42 31.05 -5.44
CA ALA A 165 -21.45 31.92 -6.62
C ALA A 165 -20.97 31.23 -7.92
N PHE A 166 -20.28 30.09 -7.84
CA PHE A 166 -19.88 29.28 -9.00
C PHE A 166 -20.94 28.23 -9.39
N GLU A 167 -21.93 27.96 -8.55
CA GLU A 167 -22.94 26.89 -8.79
C GLU A 167 -24.15 27.39 -9.60
N ASP A 168 -24.32 28.71 -9.76
CA ASP A 168 -25.43 29.34 -10.47
C ASP A 168 -25.10 29.79 -11.92
N GLU A 169 -23.89 29.54 -12.43
CA GLU A 169 -23.61 29.72 -13.87
C GLU A 169 -24.12 28.48 -14.62
N GLU A 170 -25.45 28.43 -14.72
CA GLU A 170 -26.23 27.54 -15.58
C GLU A 170 -25.60 27.57 -16.98
N LEU A 171 -24.90 26.49 -17.35
CA LEU A 171 -24.37 26.30 -18.70
C LEU A 171 -25.54 26.46 -19.68
N GLU A 172 -25.60 27.59 -20.39
CA GLU A 172 -26.51 27.77 -21.51
C GLU A 172 -26.23 26.62 -22.49
N ASP A 173 -27.21 25.72 -22.68
CA ASP A 173 -27.19 24.66 -23.68
C ASP A 173 -26.89 25.28 -25.06
N ASP A 174 -25.63 25.18 -25.47
CA ASP A 174 -25.19 25.43 -26.83
C ASP A 174 -25.58 24.22 -27.70
N GLU A 175 -26.88 24.12 -27.99
CA GLU A 175 -27.42 23.43 -29.17
C GLU A 175 -26.90 24.12 -30.44
N ASP A 176 -25.63 23.91 -30.78
CA ASP A 176 -25.10 24.13 -32.14
C ASP A 176 -23.98 23.12 -32.40
N LEU A 177 -24.38 21.84 -32.51
CA LEU A 177 -23.53 20.78 -33.05
C LEU A 177 -23.41 21.00 -34.59
N GLU A 178 -22.62 21.99 -35.00
CA GLU A 178 -22.24 22.13 -36.40
C GLU A 178 -21.36 20.94 -36.83
N ASP A 179 -21.92 20.14 -37.74
CA ASP A 179 -21.30 19.16 -38.63
C ASP A 179 -19.78 18.93 -38.48
N PHE A 180 -19.40 17.90 -37.73
CA PHE A 180 -18.09 17.29 -37.90
C PHE A 180 -18.01 16.68 -39.32
N PRO A 181 -16.97 16.98 -40.13
CA PRO A 181 -16.79 16.28 -41.39
C PRO A 181 -16.53 14.79 -41.13
N ASP A 182 -17.24 13.94 -41.87
CA ASP A 182 -17.14 12.49 -41.81
C ASP A 182 -15.68 12.01 -41.79
N LEU A 183 -15.36 11.19 -40.79
CA LEU A 183 -14.11 10.42 -40.74
C LEU A 183 -14.03 9.55 -42.01
N PRO A 184 -12.87 9.50 -42.69
CA PRO A 184 -12.72 8.61 -43.83
C PRO A 184 -12.86 7.16 -43.39
N GLU A 185 -13.72 6.41 -44.10
CA GLU A 185 -13.83 4.95 -43.96
C GLU A 185 -12.46 4.30 -44.17
N LEU A 186 -12.12 3.37 -43.28
CA LEU A 186 -10.95 2.52 -43.40
C LEU A 186 -11.18 1.49 -44.51
N ASP A 187 -10.93 1.87 -45.76
CA ASP A 187 -10.81 0.92 -46.85
C ASP A 187 -9.46 0.17 -46.75
N ASP A 188 -9.60 -1.13 -46.55
CA ASP A 188 -8.72 -2.22 -47.01
C ASP A 188 -7.22 -2.14 -46.67
N VAL A 189 -6.89 -2.58 -45.45
CA VAL A 189 -5.63 -3.31 -45.22
C VAL A 189 -5.76 -4.68 -45.87
N ASN A 190 -5.53 -4.76 -47.17
CA ASN A 190 -5.05 -6.00 -47.77
C ASN A 190 -4.25 -5.75 -49.05
N SER A 191 -2.94 -5.55 -48.92
CA SER A 191 -1.94 -6.09 -49.87
C SER A 191 -0.52 -5.94 -49.34
N ILE A 192 0.00 -7.07 -48.85
CA ILE A 192 1.39 -7.52 -49.01
C ILE A 192 1.73 -7.41 -50.52
N PRO A 193 2.92 -6.90 -50.95
CA PRO A 193 4.25 -7.32 -50.52
C PRO A 193 5.26 -6.23 -50.14
#